data_AF-A0A3C1LTX3-F1
#
_entry.id   AF-A0A3C1LTX3-F1
#
_cell.length_a   1.000
_cell.length_b   1.000
_cell.length_c   1.000
_cell.angle_alpha   90.00
_cell.angle_beta   90.00
_cell.angle_gamma   90.00
#
_symmetry.space_group_name_H-M   'P 1'
#
loop_
_entity.id
_entity.type
_entity.pdbx_description
1 polymer ?
#
loop_
_entity_poly.entity_id
_entity_poly.type
_entity_poly.pdbx_seq_one_letter_code
_entity_poly.pdbx_strand_id
1 'polypeptide(L)'
;MKTLEIDIETYSEENLGKCGVYRYAESNSFEILLFGYSIDSGPVVVVDLASGETIPDEVLDALSDDSVTKWAFNATFERVCLSSYLGRLGRTIRRDEPGARYLDPLGWKCSMIWSATLGLPLSLEGVGSVLGLEKQKLSEGKDLIRYFCQPCTPTKSNGRRTRNLPSNAPDKWKLFKRYNLRDVETEMGIQQRLCRFPVPDSVWDEYHIDQEINDRGVRVDLELVKEAIALDGISRTELMDSMKRLTELENPNSVQQMRQWLSDNGLETESLGKKVVAQLITTATPELQKVLRLRQQLAKSSVKKYQAMENAVCSDGRARGMFQFYGANRTG
;
A
#
# COMPACT_ATOMS: atom_id res chain seq x y z
N MET A 1 10.57 -29.28 7.33
CA MET A 1 9.94 -28.27 6.48
C MET A 1 10.96 -27.84 5.43
N LYS A 2 10.62 -27.89 4.15
CA LYS A 2 11.43 -27.37 3.04
C LYS A 2 10.79 -26.10 2.46
N THR A 3 9.48 -26.10 2.26
CA THR A 3 8.73 -24.92 1.81
C THR A 3 7.60 -24.55 2.77
N LEU A 4 7.29 -23.26 2.79
CA LEU A 4 6.19 -22.68 3.53
C LEU A 4 5.49 -21.65 2.64
N GLU A 5 4.28 -21.97 2.18
CA GLU A 5 3.43 -21.01 1.46
C GLU A 5 2.64 -20.20 2.48
N ILE A 6 2.55 -18.88 2.31
CA ILE A 6 2.03 -17.96 3.32
C ILE A 6 1.14 -16.91 2.67
N ASP A 7 -0.03 -16.68 3.25
CA ASP A 7 -0.86 -15.50 3.01
C ASP A 7 -1.38 -14.96 4.35
N ILE A 8 -1.37 -13.64 4.52
CA ILE A 8 -1.79 -13.00 5.77
C ILE A 8 -2.82 -11.91 5.53
N GLU A 9 -3.77 -11.83 6.45
CA GLU A 9 -4.72 -10.73 6.50
C GLU A 9 -4.37 -9.85 7.69
N THR A 10 -4.24 -8.53 7.48
CA THR A 10 -3.74 -7.61 8.51
C THR A 10 -4.67 -6.45 8.74
N TYR A 11 -4.54 -5.80 9.90
CA TYR A 11 -5.18 -4.53 10.22
C TYR A 11 -4.14 -3.50 10.63
N SER A 12 -4.36 -2.23 10.28
CA SER A 12 -3.70 -1.07 10.88
C SER A 12 -4.60 0.15 10.68
N GLU A 13 -4.49 1.14 11.55
CA GLU A 13 -5.12 2.44 11.32
C GLU A 13 -4.45 3.24 10.19
N GLU A 14 -3.19 2.90 9.91
CA GLU A 14 -2.42 3.51 8.82
C GLU A 14 -2.96 3.07 7.45
N ASN A 15 -3.03 4.01 6.50
CA ASN A 15 -3.47 3.70 5.15
C ASN A 15 -2.32 3.11 4.33
N LEU A 16 -2.33 1.79 4.14
CA LEU A 16 -1.29 1.05 3.39
C LEU A 16 -0.94 1.69 2.03
N GLY A 17 -1.94 2.11 1.26
CA GLY A 17 -1.73 2.72 -0.06
C GLY A 17 -1.11 4.13 -0.03
N LYS A 18 -1.07 4.77 1.15
CA LYS A 18 -0.43 6.09 1.35
C LYS A 18 0.94 5.99 2.01
N CYS A 19 1.14 5.08 2.95
CA CYS A 19 2.35 5.00 3.75
C CYS A 19 3.30 3.86 3.34
N GLY A 20 2.83 2.87 2.58
CA GLY A 20 3.60 1.68 2.24
C GLY A 20 3.66 0.67 3.40
N VAL A 21 4.09 -0.56 3.11
CA VAL A 21 4.00 -1.68 4.07
C VAL A 21 4.87 -1.49 5.31
N TYR A 22 6.05 -0.88 5.17
CA TYR A 22 6.98 -0.69 6.28
C TYR A 22 6.39 0.21 7.37
N ARG A 23 5.86 1.38 6.98
CA ARG A 23 5.20 2.29 7.92
C ARG A 23 3.88 1.70 8.44
N TYR A 24 3.13 1.01 7.58
CA TYR A 24 1.90 0.32 7.95
C TYR A 24 2.12 -0.73 9.05
N ALA A 25 3.16 -1.56 8.93
CA ALA A 25 3.50 -2.62 9.87
C ALA A 25 4.18 -2.11 11.16
N GLU A 26 4.83 -0.95 11.12
CA GLU A 26 5.41 -0.29 12.30
C GLU A 26 4.35 0.34 13.23
N SER A 27 3.12 0.53 12.75
CA SER A 27 2.05 1.11 13.56
C SER A 27 1.82 0.34 14.86
N ASN A 28 1.50 1.06 15.93
CA ASN A 28 1.08 0.44 17.20
C ASN A 28 -0.27 -0.28 17.08
N SER A 29 -1.10 0.08 16.10
CA SER A 29 -2.38 -0.58 15.80
C SER A 29 -2.25 -1.73 14.80
N PHE A 30 -1.03 -2.04 14.34
CA PHE A 30 -0.82 -3.13 13.40
C PHE A 30 -1.04 -4.49 14.06
N GLU A 31 -1.86 -5.33 13.42
CA GLU A 31 -2.17 -6.68 13.84
C GLU A 31 -2.23 -7.61 12.62
N ILE A 32 -1.69 -8.83 12.77
CA ILE A 32 -2.03 -9.93 11.85
C ILE A 32 -3.32 -10.56 12.37
N LEU A 33 -4.34 -10.58 11.52
CA LEU A 33 -5.68 -11.05 11.84
C LEU A 33 -5.86 -12.54 11.52
N LEU A 34 -5.41 -12.95 10.33
CA LEU A 34 -5.42 -14.34 9.85
C LEU A 34 -4.04 -14.68 9.31
N PHE A 35 -3.60 -15.92 9.55
CA PHE A 35 -2.38 -16.47 9.00
C PHE A 35 -2.71 -17.78 8.30
N GLY A 36 -2.79 -17.72 6.98
CA GLY A 36 -2.97 -18.88 6.10
C GLY A 36 -1.61 -19.42 5.69
N TYR A 37 -1.43 -20.73 5.78
CA TYR A 37 -0.17 -21.35 5.37
C TYR A 37 -0.33 -22.79 4.88
N SER A 38 0.64 -23.25 4.09
CA SER A 38 0.83 -24.65 3.76
C SER A 38 2.31 -25.04 3.97
N ILE A 39 2.52 -26.24 4.51
CA ILE A 39 3.85 -26.81 4.72
C ILE A 39 4.12 -27.83 3.62
N ASP A 40 5.24 -27.68 2.91
CA ASP A 40 5.69 -28.64 1.90
C ASP A 40 4.59 -28.97 0.86
N SER A 41 3.83 -27.95 0.44
CA SER A 41 2.67 -28.08 -0.45
C SER A 41 1.56 -29.03 0.05
N GLY A 42 1.45 -29.21 1.36
CA GLY A 42 0.39 -29.96 2.03
C GLY A 42 -0.96 -29.23 2.10
N PRO A 43 -1.88 -29.71 2.95
CA PRO A 43 -3.15 -29.04 3.20
C PRO A 43 -2.96 -27.64 3.80
N VAL A 44 -3.75 -26.67 3.33
CA VAL A 44 -3.73 -25.31 3.87
C VAL A 44 -4.40 -25.27 5.24
N VAL A 45 -3.75 -24.56 6.18
CA VAL A 45 -4.26 -24.27 7.51
C VAL A 45 -4.40 -22.75 7.66
N VAL A 46 -5.49 -22.29 8.28
CA VAL A 46 -5.70 -20.88 8.64
C VAL A 46 -5.75 -20.74 10.15
N VAL A 47 -4.89 -19.91 10.70
CA VAL A 47 -4.84 -19.53 12.12
C VAL A 47 -5.61 -18.23 12.33
N ASP A 48 -6.64 -18.27 13.17
CA ASP A 48 -7.49 -17.13 13.55
C ASP A 48 -6.87 -16.35 14.71
N LEU A 49 -5.79 -15.63 14.43
CA LEU A 49 -5.06 -14.82 15.41
C LEU A 49 -5.96 -13.77 16.09
N ALA A 50 -6.86 -13.15 15.33
CA ALA A 50 -7.81 -12.16 15.85
C ALA A 50 -8.82 -12.75 16.86
N SER A 51 -8.97 -14.08 16.88
CA SER A 51 -9.81 -14.81 17.85
C SER A 51 -9.00 -15.57 18.91
N GLY A 52 -7.68 -15.34 18.98
CA GLY A 52 -6.81 -15.88 20.02
C GLY A 52 -6.17 -17.23 19.71
N GLU A 53 -6.27 -17.74 18.47
CA GLU A 53 -5.45 -18.87 18.03
C GLU A 53 -3.96 -18.45 17.97
N THR A 54 -3.05 -19.43 17.96
CA THR A 54 -1.61 -19.17 17.92
C THR A 54 -0.97 -19.94 16.77
N ILE A 55 0.02 -19.32 16.12
CA ILE A 55 0.81 -20.00 15.10
C ILE A 55 1.73 -21.02 15.80
N PRO A 56 1.81 -22.28 15.33
CA PRO A 56 2.71 -23.27 15.91
C PRO A 56 4.18 -22.81 15.93
N ASP A 57 4.91 -23.16 16.99
CA ASP A 57 6.31 -22.75 17.16
C ASP A 57 7.20 -23.18 15.99
N GLU A 58 6.98 -24.37 15.44
CA GLU A 58 7.74 -24.88 14.28
C GLU A 58 7.54 -24.02 13.01
N VAL A 59 6.37 -23.41 12.84
CA VAL A 59 6.08 -22.50 11.73
C VAL A 59 6.72 -21.14 11.99
N LEU A 60 6.66 -20.64 13.23
CA LEU A 60 7.32 -19.39 13.61
C LEU A 60 8.85 -19.49 13.47
N ASP A 61 9.44 -20.62 13.85
CA ASP A 61 10.87 -20.85 13.75
C ASP A 61 11.32 -20.97 12.28
N ALA A 62 10.48 -21.53 11.41
CA ALA A 62 10.75 -21.62 9.98
C ALA A 62 10.77 -20.26 9.28
N LEU A 63 10.04 -19.25 9.77
CA LEU A 63 10.06 -17.90 9.19
C LEU A 63 11.46 -17.27 9.23
N SER A 64 12.22 -17.53 10.29
CA SER A 64 13.59 -17.03 10.51
C SER A 64 14.68 -18.06 10.12
N ASP A 65 14.31 -19.17 9.49
CA ASP A 65 15.24 -20.19 9.00
C ASP A 65 15.41 -20.04 7.48
N ASP A 66 16.60 -19.63 7.03
CA ASP A 66 16.89 -19.41 5.61
C ASP A 66 17.07 -20.70 4.82
N SER A 67 17.15 -21.85 5.49
CA SER A 67 17.10 -23.17 4.83
C SER A 67 15.68 -23.56 4.40
N VAL A 68 14.65 -22.91 4.96
CA VAL A 68 13.25 -23.04 4.54
C VAL A 68 12.94 -21.96 3.52
N THR A 69 12.39 -22.37 2.37
CA THR A 69 11.93 -21.43 1.33
C THR A 69 10.50 -20.99 1.62
N LYS A 70 10.32 -19.70 1.93
CA LYS A 70 9.02 -19.08 2.13
C LYS A 70 8.50 -18.54 0.79
N TRP A 71 7.23 -18.78 0.49
CA TRP A 71 6.55 -18.28 -0.70
C TRP A 71 5.34 -17.44 -0.33
N ALA A 72 5.12 -16.35 -1.07
CA ALA A 72 3.90 -15.55 -1.02
C ALA A 72 3.67 -14.81 -2.35
N PHE A 73 2.45 -14.38 -2.66
CA PHE A 73 2.13 -13.68 -3.90
C PHE A 73 2.54 -12.21 -3.90
N ASN A 74 2.98 -11.66 -2.78
CA ASN A 74 3.65 -10.35 -2.76
C ASN A 74 4.65 -10.31 -1.62
N ALA A 75 5.60 -11.25 -1.61
CA ALA A 75 6.42 -11.62 -0.45
C ALA A 75 7.01 -10.47 0.37
N THR A 76 7.27 -9.29 -0.21
CA THR A 76 7.66 -8.10 0.54
C THR A 76 6.63 -7.72 1.61
N PHE A 77 5.33 -7.86 1.31
CA PHE A 77 4.25 -7.59 2.25
C PHE A 77 4.27 -8.55 3.43
N GLU A 78 4.23 -9.86 3.17
CA GLU A 78 4.23 -10.90 4.20
C GLU A 78 5.50 -10.81 5.05
N ARG A 79 6.68 -10.70 4.39
CA ARG A 79 7.98 -10.64 5.07
C ARG A 79 8.07 -9.46 6.04
N VAL A 80 7.67 -8.26 5.61
CA VAL A 80 7.74 -7.06 6.47
C VAL A 80 6.73 -7.12 7.62
N CYS A 81 5.50 -7.55 7.34
CA CYS A 81 4.47 -7.73 8.35
C CYS A 81 4.86 -8.78 9.40
N LEU A 82 5.40 -9.92 8.96
CA LEU A 82 5.83 -11.01 9.84
C LEU A 82 7.08 -10.64 10.64
N SER A 83 8.00 -9.87 10.08
CA SER A 83 9.13 -9.30 10.83
C SER A 83 8.64 -8.48 12.01
N SER A 84 7.64 -7.61 11.76
CA SER A 84 7.04 -6.76 12.78
C SER A 84 6.29 -7.58 13.84
N TYR A 85 5.59 -8.64 13.43
CA TYR A 85 4.90 -9.56 14.34
C TYR A 85 5.87 -10.35 15.22
N LEU A 86 6.89 -10.98 14.64
CA LEU A 86 7.92 -11.73 15.38
C LEU A 86 8.69 -10.84 16.36
N GLY A 87 9.00 -9.60 15.97
CA GLY A 87 9.64 -8.63 16.84
C GLY A 87 8.79 -8.29 18.07
N ARG A 88 7.47 -8.13 17.90
CA ARG A 88 6.53 -7.93 19.02
C ARG A 88 6.42 -9.16 19.93
N LEU A 89 6.60 -10.36 19.39
CA LEU A 89 6.69 -11.60 20.18
C LEU A 89 8.05 -11.78 20.86
N GLY A 90 9.02 -10.87 20.66
CA GLY A 90 10.38 -11.01 21.19
C GLY A 90 11.16 -12.14 20.55
N ARG A 91 10.74 -12.62 19.36
CA ARG A 91 11.43 -13.69 18.64
C ARG A 91 12.63 -13.16 17.87
N THR A 92 13.58 -14.06 17.62
CA THR A 92 14.74 -13.77 16.79
C THR A 92 14.31 -13.61 15.33
N ILE A 93 14.61 -12.44 14.75
CA ILE A 93 14.34 -12.16 13.33
C ILE A 93 15.42 -12.76 12.44
N ARG A 94 16.69 -12.53 12.79
CA ARG A 94 17.86 -13.08 12.11
C ARG A 94 18.84 -13.63 13.13
N ARG A 95 19.34 -14.84 12.89
CA ARG A 95 20.27 -15.52 13.80
C ARG A 95 21.70 -15.00 13.66
N ASP A 96 22.07 -14.62 12.44
CA ASP A 96 23.38 -14.12 12.03
C ASP A 96 23.56 -12.62 12.33
N GLU A 97 22.46 -11.85 12.37
CA GLU A 97 22.49 -10.40 12.59
C GLU A 97 21.61 -9.98 13.80
N PRO A 98 22.18 -9.95 15.02
CA PRO A 98 21.48 -9.44 16.20
C PRO A 98 21.04 -7.98 16.00
N GLY A 99 19.73 -7.72 16.14
CA GLY A 99 19.15 -6.39 15.95
C GLY A 99 18.59 -6.13 14.55
N ALA A 100 18.64 -7.11 13.64
CA ALA A 100 17.94 -7.03 12.37
C ALA A 100 16.45 -6.74 12.57
N ARG A 101 15.93 -5.80 11.76
CA ARG A 101 14.52 -5.35 11.84
C ARG A 101 13.60 -6.16 10.95
N TYR A 102 14.14 -6.79 9.92
CA TYR A 102 13.38 -7.51 8.90
C TYR A 102 13.97 -8.91 8.69
N LEU A 103 13.10 -9.87 8.40
CA LEU A 103 13.44 -11.23 8.01
C LEU A 103 14.32 -11.18 6.76
N ASP A 104 15.32 -12.06 6.69
CA ASP A 104 16.26 -12.09 5.57
C ASP A 104 15.52 -12.40 4.26
N PRO A 105 15.67 -11.60 3.19
CA PRO A 105 15.02 -11.88 1.90
C PRO A 105 15.52 -13.18 1.23
N LEU A 106 16.73 -13.68 1.56
CA LEU A 106 17.33 -14.86 0.92
C LEU A 106 16.42 -16.10 0.98
N GLY A 107 15.78 -16.32 2.13
CA GLY A 107 14.84 -17.43 2.35
C GLY A 107 13.45 -17.20 1.76
N TRP A 108 13.21 -16.11 1.03
CA TRP A 108 11.89 -15.74 0.48
C TRP A 108 11.87 -15.72 -1.05
N LYS A 109 10.76 -16.18 -1.61
CA LYS A 109 10.47 -16.16 -3.05
C LYS A 109 9.08 -15.58 -3.27
N CYS A 110 8.92 -14.84 -4.37
CA CYS A 110 7.69 -14.10 -4.66
C CYS A 110 7.00 -14.62 -5.92
N SER A 111 5.80 -15.18 -5.77
CA SER A 111 5.02 -15.72 -6.89
C SER A 111 4.58 -14.63 -7.88
N MET A 112 4.38 -13.38 -7.42
CA MET A 112 4.14 -12.24 -8.32
C MET A 112 5.37 -11.91 -9.16
N ILE A 113 6.58 -11.93 -8.59
CA ILE A 113 7.80 -11.69 -9.37
C ILE A 113 8.03 -12.81 -10.37
N TRP A 114 7.82 -14.07 -9.98
CA TRP A 114 7.85 -15.20 -10.91
C TRP A 114 6.87 -14.98 -12.07
N SER A 115 5.64 -14.59 -11.76
CA SER A 115 4.64 -14.25 -12.77
C SER A 115 5.10 -13.13 -13.70
N ALA A 116 5.69 -12.07 -13.14
CA ALA A 116 6.18 -10.92 -13.90
C ALA A 116 7.32 -11.27 -14.86
N THR A 117 8.21 -12.21 -14.50
CA THR A 117 9.27 -12.69 -15.42
C THR A 117 8.72 -13.31 -16.70
N LEU A 118 7.44 -13.73 -16.69
CA LEU A 118 6.73 -14.32 -17.82
C LEU A 118 5.75 -13.34 -18.48
N GLY A 119 5.79 -12.05 -18.10
CA GLY A 119 4.89 -11.02 -18.61
C GLY A 119 3.44 -11.15 -18.13
N LEU A 120 3.19 -11.92 -17.07
CA LEU A 120 1.85 -12.11 -16.50
C LEU A 120 1.44 -10.88 -15.66
N PRO A 121 0.14 -10.74 -15.31
CA PRO A 121 -0.32 -9.66 -14.44
C PRO A 121 0.35 -9.67 -13.06
N LEU A 122 0.39 -8.52 -12.37
CA LEU A 122 0.96 -8.39 -11.02
C LEU A 122 -0.07 -8.59 -9.89
N SER A 123 -1.27 -9.08 -10.19
CA SER A 123 -2.31 -9.34 -9.20
C SER A 123 -2.68 -10.82 -9.17
N LEU A 124 -2.99 -11.34 -7.99
CA LEU A 124 -3.35 -12.76 -7.79
C LEU A 124 -4.56 -13.12 -8.67
N GLU A 125 -5.57 -12.24 -8.63
CA GLU A 125 -6.74 -12.27 -9.52
C GLU A 125 -6.36 -12.34 -11.01
N GLY A 126 -5.42 -11.48 -11.44
CA GLY A 126 -4.99 -11.39 -12.83
C GLY A 126 -4.27 -12.64 -13.30
N VAL A 127 -3.31 -13.13 -12.51
CA VAL A 127 -2.53 -14.34 -12.83
C VAL A 127 -3.42 -15.58 -12.80
N GLY A 128 -4.23 -15.75 -11.75
CA GLY A 128 -5.15 -16.88 -11.64
C GLY A 128 -6.12 -16.96 -12.82
N SER A 129 -6.65 -15.81 -13.26
CA SER A 129 -7.51 -15.73 -14.45
C SER A 129 -6.79 -16.17 -15.74
N VAL A 130 -5.54 -15.77 -15.94
CA VAL A 130 -4.74 -16.16 -17.13
C VAL A 130 -4.40 -17.64 -17.10
N LEU A 131 -4.06 -18.19 -15.93
CA LEU A 131 -3.67 -19.59 -15.77
C LEU A 131 -4.86 -20.56 -15.71
N GLY A 132 -6.08 -20.04 -15.69
CA GLY A 132 -7.30 -20.83 -15.59
C GLY A 132 -7.46 -21.52 -14.24
N LEU A 133 -6.91 -20.93 -13.17
CA LEU A 133 -7.20 -21.33 -11.80
C LEU A 133 -8.62 -20.86 -11.47
N GLU A 134 -9.38 -21.70 -10.74
CA GLU A 134 -10.84 -21.55 -10.59
C GLU A 134 -11.28 -20.10 -10.32
N LYS A 135 -12.10 -19.56 -11.22
CA LYS A 135 -12.68 -18.24 -11.09
C LYS A 135 -13.93 -18.30 -10.21
N GLN A 136 -13.92 -17.81 -8.96
CA GLN A 136 -15.14 -17.25 -8.37
C GLN A 136 -14.93 -16.12 -7.34
N LYS A 137 -15.66 -15.02 -7.63
CA LYS A 137 -16.07 -13.86 -6.82
C LYS A 137 -15.01 -13.18 -5.93
N LEU A 138 -13.94 -12.71 -6.56
CA LEU A 138 -12.96 -11.79 -5.94
C LEU A 138 -13.58 -10.47 -5.46
N SER A 139 -14.79 -10.13 -5.92
CA SER A 139 -15.56 -9.00 -5.40
C SER A 139 -15.89 -9.15 -3.91
N GLU A 140 -16.17 -10.36 -3.44
CA GLU A 140 -16.49 -10.61 -2.03
C GLU A 140 -15.25 -10.41 -1.15
N GLY A 141 -14.05 -10.78 -1.63
CA GLY A 141 -12.77 -10.56 -0.94
C GLY A 141 -12.48 -9.07 -0.70
N LYS A 142 -12.61 -8.22 -1.74
CA LYS A 142 -12.37 -6.76 -1.62
C LYS A 142 -13.25 -6.10 -0.55
N ASP A 143 -14.51 -6.54 -0.44
CA ASP A 143 -15.42 -6.01 0.58
C ASP A 143 -15.11 -6.54 1.99
N LEU A 144 -14.63 -7.78 2.11
CA LEU A 144 -14.18 -8.36 3.39
C LEU A 144 -12.89 -7.68 3.89
N ILE A 145 -11.90 -7.48 3.02
CA ILE A 145 -10.67 -6.73 3.33
C ILE A 145 -11.02 -5.31 3.77
N ARG A 146 -11.86 -4.59 3.01
CA ARG A 146 -12.30 -3.24 3.42
C ARG A 146 -13.00 -3.25 4.77
N TYR A 147 -13.74 -4.31 5.09
CA TYR A 147 -14.50 -4.39 6.33
C TYR A 147 -13.61 -4.68 7.54
N PHE A 148 -12.67 -5.63 7.46
CA PHE A 148 -11.86 -6.09 8.60
C PHE A 148 -10.46 -5.48 8.67
N CYS A 149 -9.83 -5.16 7.54
CA CYS A 149 -8.43 -4.72 7.46
C CYS A 149 -8.25 -3.19 7.50
N GLN A 150 -9.35 -2.43 7.49
CA GLN A 150 -9.33 -0.96 7.47
C GLN A 150 -10.20 -0.35 8.58
N PRO A 151 -9.87 0.86 9.07
CA PRO A 151 -10.78 1.62 9.91
C PRO A 151 -12.12 1.84 9.23
N CYS A 152 -13.19 1.92 10.03
CA CYS A 152 -14.52 2.22 9.54
C CYS A 152 -15.01 3.58 10.07
N THR A 153 -15.78 4.29 9.23
CA THR A 153 -16.35 5.58 9.61
C THR A 153 -17.38 5.40 10.73
N PRO A 154 -17.32 6.17 11.84
CA PRO A 154 -18.30 6.08 12.93
C PRO A 154 -19.69 6.54 12.50
N THR A 155 -20.64 5.62 12.39
CA THR A 155 -22.04 5.91 12.05
C THR A 155 -22.97 5.57 13.21
N LYS A 156 -24.23 6.04 13.16
CA LYS A 156 -25.24 5.60 14.13
C LYS A 156 -25.52 4.10 13.99
N SER A 157 -25.54 3.58 12.76
CA SER A 157 -25.88 2.17 12.46
C SER A 157 -24.82 1.17 12.90
N ASN A 158 -23.55 1.57 12.97
CA ASN A 158 -22.46 0.71 13.44
C ASN A 158 -22.12 0.92 14.93
N GLY A 159 -22.94 1.67 15.66
CA GLY A 159 -22.71 1.96 17.08
C GLY A 159 -21.51 2.90 17.34
N ARG A 160 -21.20 3.78 16.38
CA ARG A 160 -20.06 4.72 16.43
C ARG A 160 -18.68 4.03 16.52
N ARG A 161 -18.58 2.76 16.15
CA ARG A 161 -17.29 2.07 16.12
C ARG A 161 -16.38 2.63 15.04
N THR A 162 -15.07 2.58 15.30
CA THR A 162 -13.99 3.01 14.39
C THR A 162 -13.28 1.82 13.73
N ARG A 163 -13.59 0.59 14.14
CA ARG A 163 -13.05 -0.67 13.61
C ARG A 163 -14.12 -1.75 13.65
N ASN A 164 -14.09 -2.69 12.70
CA ASN A 164 -14.92 -3.90 12.77
C ASN A 164 -14.07 -5.07 13.25
N LEU A 165 -14.51 -5.73 14.32
CA LEU A 165 -13.91 -6.94 14.88
C LEU A 165 -14.64 -8.20 14.35
N PRO A 166 -14.03 -9.39 14.46
CA PRO A 166 -14.68 -10.66 14.12
C PRO A 166 -16.08 -10.80 14.74
N SER A 167 -16.23 -10.40 16.01
CA SER A 167 -17.48 -10.44 16.77
C SER A 167 -18.59 -9.52 16.21
N ASN A 168 -18.23 -8.50 15.42
CA ASN A 168 -19.21 -7.58 14.84
C ASN A 168 -19.89 -8.14 13.57
N ALA A 169 -19.30 -9.15 12.92
CA ALA A 169 -19.90 -9.84 11.79
C ALA A 169 -19.38 -11.27 11.65
N PRO A 170 -19.78 -12.21 12.52
CA PRO A 170 -19.23 -13.57 12.56
C PRO A 170 -19.38 -14.34 11.24
N ASP A 171 -20.47 -14.14 10.49
CA ASP A 171 -20.67 -14.80 9.20
C ASP A 171 -19.73 -14.26 8.11
N LYS A 172 -19.47 -12.94 8.12
CA LYS A 172 -18.43 -12.34 7.27
C LYS A 172 -17.04 -12.82 7.67
N TRP A 173 -16.79 -13.01 8.96
CA TRP A 173 -15.52 -13.53 9.44
C TRP A 173 -15.26 -14.96 8.94
N LYS A 174 -16.27 -15.85 9.00
CA LYS A 174 -16.18 -17.20 8.40
C LYS A 174 -15.92 -17.17 6.90
N LEU A 175 -16.50 -16.21 6.17
CA LEU A 175 -16.19 -15.99 4.75
C LEU A 175 -14.75 -15.54 4.55
N PHE A 176 -14.25 -14.65 5.41
CA PHE A 176 -12.89 -14.12 5.34
C PHE A 176 -11.82 -15.19 5.60
N LYS A 177 -12.05 -16.10 6.55
CA LYS A 177 -11.17 -17.27 6.73
C LYS A 177 -11.10 -18.18 5.52
N ARG A 178 -12.24 -18.42 4.86
CA ARG A 178 -12.28 -19.18 3.60
C ARG A 178 -11.61 -18.44 2.45
N TYR A 179 -11.65 -17.11 2.48
CA TYR A 179 -10.96 -16.28 1.49
C TYR A 179 -9.43 -16.44 1.63
N ASN A 180 -8.87 -16.20 2.81
CA ASN A 180 -7.43 -16.38 3.07
C ASN A 180 -6.94 -17.81 2.79
N LEU A 181 -7.72 -18.84 3.17
CA LEU A 181 -7.41 -20.23 2.81
C LEU A 181 -7.26 -20.42 1.29
N ARG A 182 -8.23 -19.89 0.53
CA ARG A 182 -8.27 -20.03 -0.94
C ARG A 182 -7.19 -19.22 -1.65
N ASP A 183 -6.75 -18.10 -1.08
CA ASP A 183 -5.65 -17.33 -1.64
C ASP A 183 -4.36 -18.16 -1.57
N VAL A 184 -4.06 -18.84 -0.44
CA VAL A 184 -2.93 -19.81 -0.36
C VAL A 184 -3.08 -20.94 -1.39
N GLU A 185 -4.26 -21.55 -1.52
CA GLU A 185 -4.50 -22.59 -2.54
C GLU A 185 -4.27 -22.07 -3.97
N THR A 186 -4.67 -20.83 -4.23
CA THR A 186 -4.47 -20.17 -5.53
C THR A 186 -3.00 -19.94 -5.79
N GLU A 187 -2.24 -19.44 -4.81
CA GLU A 187 -0.79 -19.27 -4.92
C GLU A 187 -0.06 -20.57 -5.21
N MET A 188 -0.39 -21.64 -4.49
CA MET A 188 0.13 -22.98 -4.74
C MET A 188 -0.20 -23.45 -6.16
N GLY A 189 -1.43 -23.21 -6.61
CA GLY A 189 -1.86 -23.48 -7.99
C GLY A 189 -1.07 -22.69 -9.04
N ILE A 190 -0.73 -21.43 -8.76
CA ILE A 190 0.13 -20.61 -9.62
C ILE A 190 1.52 -21.25 -9.70
N GLN A 191 2.15 -21.54 -8.56
CA GLN A 191 3.49 -22.15 -8.53
C GLN A 191 3.53 -23.48 -9.28
N GLN A 192 2.51 -24.33 -9.13
CA GLN A 192 2.39 -25.59 -9.87
C GLN A 192 2.34 -25.40 -11.39
N ARG A 193 1.74 -24.30 -11.87
CA ARG A 193 1.74 -23.96 -13.31
C ARG A 193 3.07 -23.37 -13.75
N LEU A 194 3.67 -22.50 -12.91
CA LEU A 194 4.88 -21.77 -13.25
C LEU A 194 6.16 -22.61 -13.11
N CYS A 195 6.14 -23.72 -12.37
CA CYS A 195 7.31 -24.59 -12.15
C CYS A 195 7.98 -25.09 -13.44
N ARG A 196 7.26 -25.11 -14.55
CA ARG A 196 7.77 -25.45 -15.89
C ARG A 196 8.67 -24.36 -16.50
N PHE A 197 8.66 -23.17 -15.92
CA PHE A 197 9.37 -21.97 -16.36
C PHE A 197 10.09 -21.34 -15.16
N PRO A 198 11.07 -22.02 -14.56
CA PRO A 198 11.74 -21.52 -13.36
C PRO A 198 12.43 -20.17 -13.62
N VAL A 199 12.35 -19.27 -12.64
CA VAL A 199 13.13 -18.03 -12.64
C VAL A 199 14.61 -18.39 -12.42
N PRO A 200 15.55 -17.89 -13.25
CA PRO A 200 16.98 -18.12 -13.05
C PRO A 200 17.45 -17.61 -11.68
N ASP A 201 18.40 -18.31 -11.06
CA ASP A 201 18.94 -17.94 -9.74
C ASP A 201 19.50 -16.51 -9.72
N SER A 202 20.17 -16.08 -10.80
CA SER A 202 20.69 -14.71 -10.90
C SER A 202 19.60 -13.63 -10.80
N VAL A 203 18.38 -13.91 -11.28
CA VAL A 203 17.24 -12.98 -11.17
C VAL A 203 16.69 -12.97 -9.75
N TRP A 204 16.77 -14.10 -9.03
CA TRP A 204 16.44 -14.13 -7.61
C TRP A 204 17.46 -13.36 -6.78
N ASP A 205 18.76 -13.47 -7.09
CA ASP A 205 19.81 -12.71 -6.43
C ASP A 205 19.56 -11.19 -6.59
N GLU A 206 19.19 -10.74 -7.79
CA GLU A 206 18.79 -9.36 -8.06
C GLU A 206 17.54 -8.94 -7.25
N TYR A 207 16.52 -9.81 -7.18
CA TYR A 207 15.33 -9.57 -6.36
C TYR A 207 15.68 -9.41 -4.87
N HIS A 208 16.57 -10.26 -4.35
CA HIS A 208 17.01 -10.20 -2.95
C HIS A 208 17.77 -8.91 -2.65
N ILE A 209 18.65 -8.47 -3.56
CA ILE A 209 19.33 -7.17 -3.46
C ILE A 209 18.32 -6.01 -3.45
N ASP A 210 17.28 -6.04 -4.30
CA ASP A 210 16.20 -5.04 -4.27
C ASP A 210 15.48 -5.02 -2.91
N GLN A 211 15.22 -6.20 -2.33
CA GLN A 211 14.59 -6.29 -1.01
C GLN A 211 15.47 -5.69 0.09
N GLU A 212 16.78 -5.96 0.07
CA GLU A 212 17.72 -5.35 1.01
C GLU A 212 17.81 -3.82 0.85
N ILE A 213 17.76 -3.32 -0.38
CA ILE A 213 17.72 -1.87 -0.65
C ILE A 213 16.45 -1.26 -0.07
N ASN A 214 15.31 -1.91 -0.28
CA ASN A 214 14.03 -1.48 0.26
C ASN A 214 14.00 -1.51 1.80
N ASP A 215 14.54 -2.57 2.41
CA ASP A 215 14.71 -2.72 3.85
C ASP A 215 15.62 -1.63 4.42
N ARG A 216 16.70 -1.30 3.71
CA ARG A 216 17.64 -0.24 4.11
C ARG A 216 17.05 1.15 3.96
N GLY A 217 16.19 1.39 2.98
CA GLY A 217 15.47 2.65 2.78
C GLY A 217 16.34 3.87 2.54
N VAL A 218 15.74 5.06 2.51
CA VAL A 218 16.41 6.35 2.31
C VAL A 218 16.05 7.30 3.45
N ARG A 219 17.04 7.95 4.07
CA ARG A 219 16.79 8.94 5.14
C ARG A 219 16.14 10.18 4.54
N VAL A 220 15.07 10.64 5.18
CA VAL A 220 14.35 11.86 4.80
C VAL A 220 14.69 12.96 5.80
N ASP A 221 15.01 14.13 5.28
CA ASP A 221 15.11 15.34 6.10
C ASP A 221 13.69 15.80 6.47
N LEU A 222 13.20 15.30 7.61
CA LEU A 222 11.86 15.61 8.10
C LEU A 222 11.69 17.07 8.52
N GLU A 223 12.77 17.76 8.88
CA GLU A 223 12.72 19.18 9.21
C GLU A 223 12.42 19.98 7.94
N LEU A 224 13.18 19.74 6.87
CA LEU A 224 12.93 20.35 5.57
C LEU A 224 11.50 20.04 5.06
N VAL A 225 11.04 18.80 5.19
CA VAL A 225 9.68 18.39 4.79
C VAL A 225 8.62 19.19 5.54
N LYS A 226 8.73 19.29 6.88
CA LYS A 226 7.76 20.01 7.72
C LYS A 226 7.74 21.49 7.41
N GLU A 227 8.91 22.12 7.29
CA GLU A 227 9.01 23.54 6.93
C GLU A 227 8.45 23.82 5.54
N ALA A 228 8.70 22.94 4.56
CA ALA A 228 8.10 23.08 3.23
C ALA A 228 6.57 22.99 3.25
N ILE A 229 5.99 22.11 4.07
CA ILE A 229 4.53 22.00 4.26
C ILE A 229 3.99 23.24 4.97
N ALA A 230 4.67 23.72 6.00
CA ALA A 230 4.27 24.92 6.75
C ALA A 230 4.27 26.18 5.86
N LEU A 231 5.34 26.38 5.07
CA LEU A 231 5.45 27.49 4.12
C LEU A 231 4.37 27.44 3.04
N ASP A 232 4.02 26.26 2.53
CA ASP A 232 2.90 26.10 1.61
C ASP A 232 1.57 26.52 2.28
N GLY A 233 1.35 26.13 3.53
CA GLY A 233 0.17 26.53 4.30
C GLY A 233 0.02 28.05 4.43
N ILE A 234 1.11 28.76 4.72
CA ILE A 234 1.15 30.23 4.80
C ILE A 234 0.83 30.82 3.42
N SER A 235 1.57 30.42 2.39
CA SER A 235 1.40 30.94 1.02
C SER A 235 -0.01 30.67 0.50
N ARG A 236 -0.57 29.49 0.74
CA ARG A 236 -1.92 29.11 0.28
C ARG A 236 -2.99 29.96 0.96
N THR A 237 -2.79 30.34 2.22
CA THR A 237 -3.71 31.23 2.95
C THR A 237 -3.70 32.62 2.34
N GLU A 238 -2.52 33.21 2.13
CA GLU A 238 -2.37 34.53 1.50
C GLU A 238 -2.95 34.59 0.08
N LEU A 239 -2.72 33.54 -0.72
CA LEU A 239 -3.25 33.40 -2.07
C LEU A 239 -4.77 33.24 -2.06
N MET A 240 -5.32 32.47 -1.12
CA MET A 240 -6.76 32.30 -0.96
C MET A 240 -7.45 33.61 -0.59
N ASP A 241 -6.88 34.36 0.35
CA ASP A 241 -7.42 35.65 0.78
C ASP A 241 -7.36 36.69 -0.34
N SER A 242 -6.25 36.71 -1.08
CA SER A 242 -6.12 37.55 -2.27
C SER A 242 -7.15 37.20 -3.34
N MET A 243 -7.42 35.91 -3.52
CA MET A 243 -8.43 35.46 -4.47
C MET A 243 -9.84 35.81 -4.01
N LYS A 244 -10.17 35.65 -2.73
CA LYS A 244 -11.45 36.07 -2.16
C LYS A 244 -11.67 37.57 -2.30
N ARG A 245 -10.65 38.40 -2.04
CA ARG A 245 -10.74 39.85 -2.22
C ARG A 245 -11.02 40.27 -3.66
N LEU A 246 -10.47 39.55 -4.64
CA LEU A 246 -10.63 39.89 -6.06
C LEU A 246 -11.91 39.32 -6.68
N THR A 247 -12.44 38.22 -6.14
CA THR A 247 -13.53 37.46 -6.77
C THR A 247 -14.82 37.45 -5.96
N GLU A 248 -14.75 37.79 -4.67
CA GLU A 248 -15.85 37.68 -3.69
C GLU A 248 -16.47 36.27 -3.58
N LEU A 249 -15.81 35.26 -4.15
CA LEU A 249 -16.27 33.87 -4.12
C LEU A 249 -16.17 33.30 -2.71
N GLU A 250 -17.21 32.59 -2.29
CA GLU A 250 -17.23 31.83 -1.04
C GLU A 250 -16.12 30.77 -1.02
N ASN A 251 -15.97 30.03 -2.12
CA ASN A 251 -14.93 29.03 -2.30
C ASN A 251 -14.21 29.21 -3.65
N PRO A 252 -13.12 29.99 -3.70
CA PRO A 252 -12.36 30.19 -4.92
C PRO A 252 -11.68 28.93 -5.50
N ASN A 253 -11.57 27.86 -4.71
CA ASN A 253 -11.08 26.57 -5.22
C ASN A 253 -12.14 25.81 -6.03
N SER A 254 -13.42 26.12 -5.86
CA SER A 254 -14.49 25.48 -6.63
C SER A 254 -14.32 25.79 -8.10
N VAL A 255 -14.15 24.74 -8.91
CA VAL A 255 -14.05 24.86 -10.37
C VAL A 255 -15.33 25.49 -10.92
N GLN A 256 -16.48 25.11 -10.39
CA GLN A 256 -17.77 25.64 -10.82
C GLN A 256 -17.91 27.12 -10.50
N GLN A 257 -17.66 27.53 -9.25
CA GLN A 257 -17.76 28.95 -8.87
C GLN A 257 -16.78 29.83 -9.66
N MET A 258 -15.55 29.36 -9.86
CA MET A 258 -14.55 30.09 -10.62
C MET A 258 -14.91 30.20 -12.11
N ARG A 259 -15.46 29.15 -12.72
CA ARG A 259 -15.91 29.22 -14.12
C ARG A 259 -17.05 30.22 -14.29
N GLN A 260 -18.02 30.21 -13.37
CA GLN A 260 -19.12 31.17 -13.39
C GLN A 260 -18.58 32.60 -13.26
N TRP A 261 -17.72 32.86 -12.29
CA TRP A 261 -17.13 34.19 -12.10
C TRP A 261 -16.36 34.68 -13.33
N LEU A 262 -15.59 33.80 -13.98
CA LEU A 262 -14.87 34.16 -15.22
C LEU A 262 -15.85 34.50 -16.36
N SER A 263 -16.92 33.72 -16.52
CA SER A 263 -17.98 33.97 -17.51
C SER A 263 -18.67 35.32 -17.27
N ASP A 264 -19.06 35.61 -16.03
CA ASP A 264 -19.69 36.87 -15.62
C ASP A 264 -18.79 38.09 -15.88
N ASN A 265 -17.47 37.87 -15.94
CA ASN A 265 -16.46 38.89 -16.24
C ASN A 265 -15.92 38.81 -17.69
N GLY A 266 -16.63 38.13 -18.59
CA GLY A 266 -16.36 38.14 -20.04
C GLY A 266 -15.36 37.10 -20.54
N LEU A 267 -15.07 36.05 -19.77
CA LEU A 267 -14.17 34.96 -20.17
C LEU A 267 -14.85 33.60 -19.98
N GLU A 268 -15.31 33.04 -21.09
CA GLU A 268 -15.86 31.69 -21.14
C GLU A 268 -14.76 30.62 -21.19
N THR A 269 -14.94 29.55 -20.43
CA THR A 269 -14.06 28.37 -20.49
C THR A 269 -14.77 27.13 -20.00
N GLU A 270 -14.48 25.98 -20.62
CA GLU A 270 -14.99 24.67 -20.20
C GLU A 270 -14.11 24.01 -19.14
N SER A 271 -12.86 24.44 -19.00
CA SER A 271 -11.87 23.78 -18.14
C SER A 271 -10.94 24.79 -17.48
N LEU A 272 -10.54 24.46 -16.25
CA LEU A 272 -9.52 25.18 -15.51
C LEU A 272 -8.30 24.29 -15.24
N GLY A 273 -8.04 23.35 -16.15
CA GLY A 273 -6.83 22.53 -16.13
C GLY A 273 -5.56 23.36 -16.39
N LYS A 274 -4.41 22.86 -15.92
CA LYS A 274 -3.12 23.58 -15.97
C LYS A 274 -2.78 24.17 -17.35
N LYS A 275 -2.99 23.40 -18.43
CA LYS A 275 -2.72 23.85 -19.81
C LYS A 275 -3.70 24.94 -20.27
N VAL A 276 -4.98 24.78 -19.94
CA VAL A 276 -6.03 25.74 -20.32
C VAL A 276 -5.84 27.07 -19.60
N VAL A 277 -5.60 27.04 -18.28
CA VAL A 277 -5.33 28.26 -17.50
C VAL A 277 -4.11 29.01 -18.05
N ALA A 278 -3.05 28.30 -18.45
CA ALA A 278 -1.87 28.92 -19.05
C ALA A 278 -2.19 29.64 -20.38
N GLN A 279 -3.07 29.08 -21.21
CA GLN A 279 -3.53 29.72 -22.45
C GLN A 279 -4.43 30.93 -22.16
N LEU A 280 -5.40 30.78 -21.26
CA LEU A 280 -6.32 31.87 -20.88
C LEU A 280 -5.57 33.09 -20.35
N ILE A 281 -4.48 32.91 -19.60
CA ILE A 281 -3.65 34.02 -19.12
C ILE A 281 -3.06 34.85 -20.27
N THR A 282 -2.84 34.29 -21.46
CA THR A 282 -2.26 35.03 -22.60
C THR A 282 -3.25 35.95 -23.30
N THR A 283 -4.55 35.64 -23.22
CA THR A 283 -5.61 36.35 -23.94
C THR A 283 -6.56 37.13 -23.02
N ALA A 284 -6.53 36.86 -21.71
CA ALA A 284 -7.39 37.51 -20.73
C ALA A 284 -7.00 38.98 -20.49
N THR A 285 -7.97 39.78 -20.01
CA THR A 285 -7.73 41.15 -19.54
C THR A 285 -6.79 41.16 -18.32
N PRO A 286 -6.08 42.26 -18.04
CA PRO A 286 -5.15 42.34 -16.92
C PRO A 286 -5.75 41.91 -15.55
N GLU A 287 -7.02 42.22 -15.32
CA GLU A 287 -7.76 41.87 -14.11
C GLU A 287 -7.96 40.35 -13.99
N LEU A 288 -8.43 39.72 -15.07
CA LEU A 288 -8.65 38.28 -15.14
C LEU A 288 -7.33 37.51 -15.11
N GLN A 289 -6.27 38.05 -15.71
CA GLN A 289 -4.93 37.47 -15.63
C GLN A 289 -4.44 37.35 -14.19
N LYS A 290 -4.69 38.35 -13.33
CA LYS A 290 -4.30 38.29 -11.91
C LYS A 290 -4.99 37.12 -11.21
N VAL A 291 -6.30 36.95 -11.39
CA VAL A 291 -7.06 35.85 -10.80
C VAL A 291 -6.60 34.50 -11.34
N LEU A 292 -6.43 34.36 -12.66
CA LEU A 292 -5.96 33.11 -13.27
C LEU A 292 -4.54 32.73 -12.81
N ARG A 293 -3.65 33.71 -12.60
CA ARG A 293 -2.30 33.49 -12.05
C ARG A 293 -2.35 33.01 -10.60
N LEU A 294 -3.16 33.66 -9.75
CA LEU A 294 -3.35 33.22 -8.37
C LEU A 294 -3.91 31.79 -8.33
N ARG A 295 -4.85 31.44 -9.21
CA ARG A 295 -5.41 30.09 -9.30
C ARG A 295 -4.34 29.08 -9.70
N GLN A 296 -3.49 29.44 -10.66
CA GLN A 296 -2.38 28.59 -11.09
C GLN A 296 -1.41 28.30 -9.94
N GLN A 297 -1.15 29.28 -9.06
CA GLN A 297 -0.32 29.10 -7.88
C GLN A 297 -0.99 28.19 -6.85
N LEU A 298 -2.29 28.38 -6.57
CA LEU A 298 -3.07 27.53 -5.66
C LEU A 298 -3.19 26.07 -6.15
N ALA A 299 -3.13 25.85 -7.47
CA ALA A 299 -3.22 24.53 -8.08
C ALA A 299 -1.88 23.75 -8.10
N LYS A 300 -0.79 24.31 -7.56
CA LYS A 300 0.50 23.61 -7.48
C LYS A 300 0.38 22.34 -6.64
N SER A 301 0.88 21.22 -7.16
CA SER A 301 0.88 19.92 -6.49
C SER A 301 2.21 19.57 -5.84
N SER A 302 3.20 20.48 -5.83
CA SER A 302 4.54 20.23 -5.33
C SER A 302 4.54 19.83 -3.84
N VAL A 303 3.67 20.44 -3.03
CA VAL A 303 3.55 20.12 -1.60
C VAL A 303 3.11 18.67 -1.34
N LYS A 304 2.35 18.07 -2.26
CA LYS A 304 1.89 16.68 -2.12
C LYS A 304 3.06 15.69 -2.05
N LYS A 305 4.22 16.04 -2.62
CA LYS A 305 5.43 15.22 -2.53
C LYS A 305 5.98 15.21 -1.10
N TYR A 306 6.03 16.38 -0.44
CA TYR A 306 6.45 16.48 0.95
C TYR A 306 5.46 15.76 1.89
N GLN A 307 4.15 15.90 1.65
CA GLN A 307 3.15 15.16 2.42
C GLN A 307 3.28 13.64 2.22
N ALA A 308 3.56 13.19 1.00
CA ALA A 308 3.80 11.77 0.72
C ALA A 308 5.06 11.25 1.42
N MET A 309 6.14 12.06 1.46
CA MET A 309 7.34 11.75 2.24
C MET A 309 7.01 11.62 3.73
N GLU A 310 6.27 12.58 4.31
CA GLU A 310 5.87 12.52 5.72
C GLU A 310 5.05 11.25 6.03
N ASN A 311 4.11 10.89 5.15
CA ASN A 311 3.26 9.70 5.34
C ASN A 311 4.04 8.38 5.23
N ALA A 312 5.11 8.32 4.42
CA ALA A 312 5.83 7.08 4.13
C ALA A 312 7.05 6.82 5.03
N VAL A 313 7.46 7.81 5.84
CA VAL A 313 8.65 7.70 6.68
C VAL A 313 8.38 6.84 7.91
N CYS A 314 9.24 5.84 8.09
CA CYS A 314 9.32 5.00 9.28
C CYS A 314 9.79 5.80 10.51
N SER A 315 9.61 5.20 11.68
CA SER A 315 9.99 5.75 12.99
C SER A 315 11.47 6.19 13.10
N ASP A 316 12.36 5.58 12.32
CA ASP A 316 13.79 5.92 12.27
C ASP A 316 14.15 7.00 11.23
N GLY A 317 13.14 7.70 10.68
CA GLY A 317 13.34 8.80 9.73
C GLY A 317 13.67 8.34 8.31
N ARG A 318 13.40 7.09 7.96
CA ARG A 318 13.70 6.52 6.64
C ARG A 318 12.43 6.11 5.90
N ALA A 319 12.34 6.43 4.62
CA ALA A 319 11.32 5.90 3.72
C ALA A 319 11.79 4.56 3.13
N ARG A 320 10.93 3.55 3.13
CA ARG A 320 11.25 2.15 2.80
C ARG A 320 10.25 1.56 1.82
N GLY A 321 10.66 0.56 1.03
CA GLY A 321 9.76 -0.06 0.05
C GLY A 321 9.40 0.86 -1.12
N MET A 322 10.34 1.69 -1.56
CA MET A 322 10.13 2.68 -2.62
C MET A 322 10.41 2.13 -4.01
N PHE A 323 11.06 0.97 -4.11
CA PHE A 323 11.39 0.30 -5.36
C PHE A 323 10.52 -0.93 -5.55
N GLN A 324 10.11 -1.17 -6.79
CA GLN A 324 9.35 -2.35 -7.20
C GLN A 324 10.19 -3.12 -8.20
N PHE A 325 10.73 -4.27 -7.79
CA PHE A 325 11.33 -5.22 -8.71
C PHE A 325 10.28 -5.71 -9.72
N TYR A 326 10.64 -5.77 -11.00
CA TYR A 326 9.71 -6.07 -12.10
C TYR A 326 8.48 -5.14 -12.17
N GLY A 327 8.62 -3.88 -11.73
CA GLY A 327 7.54 -2.90 -11.79
C GLY A 327 7.13 -2.54 -13.22
N ALA A 328 8.07 -2.59 -14.17
CA ALA A 328 7.80 -2.37 -15.58
C ALA A 328 7.66 -3.72 -16.30
N ASN A 329 6.45 -4.26 -16.32
CA ASN A 329 6.14 -5.62 -16.79
C ASN A 329 6.68 -6.00 -18.20
N ARG A 330 7.03 -5.03 -19.06
CA ARG A 330 7.59 -5.30 -20.40
C ARG A 330 9.11 -5.27 -20.47
N THR A 331 9.79 -4.68 -19.49
CA THR A 331 11.23 -4.42 -19.53
C THR A 331 11.99 -4.96 -18.33
N GLY A 332 11.27 -5.44 -17.30
CA GLY A 332 11.79 -5.55 -15.94
C GLY A 332 11.65 -4.20 -15.25
#